data_AF-A0A8T3Q265-F1
#
_entry.id   AF-A0A8T3Q265-F1
#
_cell.length_a   1.000
_cell.length_b   1.000
_cell.length_c   1.000
_cell.angle_alpha   90.00
_cell.angle_beta   90.00
_cell.angle_gamma   90.00
#
_symmetry.space_group_name_H-M   'P 1'
#
loop_
_entity.id
_entity.type
_entity.pdbx_description
1 polymer ?
#
loop_
_entity_poly.entity_id
_entity_poly.type
_entity_poly.pdbx_seq_one_letter_code
_entity_poly.pdbx_strand_id
1 'polypeptide(L)'
;MVHGAARTGDSTTTVEPIARECATFCRYLLNQEPEPYVVAKYVDGHARLGSRLAAEDDPAGWLVALACRGKFTARVVDTYTRVFRPASNFRRKITLLIAILETAPGTDARFRSAAPISPVAFLARFVPRALAFAAYLALAIIVIGPFDIA
;
A
#
# COMPACT_ATOMS: atom_id res chain seq x y z
N MET A 1 33.34 -15.26 31.31
CA MET A 1 32.43 -14.09 31.39
C MET A 1 32.64 -13.26 30.13
N VAL A 2 31.82 -13.48 29.09
CA VAL A 2 31.81 -12.64 27.88
C VAL A 2 30.55 -11.80 27.94
N HIS A 3 30.75 -10.50 28.00
CA HIS A 3 29.74 -9.47 28.14
C HIS A 3 28.95 -9.35 26.82
N GLY A 4 27.87 -10.14 26.70
CA GLY A 4 26.94 -10.08 25.56
C GLY A 4 25.83 -9.05 25.83
N ALA A 5 26.19 -7.77 25.85
CA ALA A 5 25.24 -6.67 26.00
C ALA A 5 25.48 -5.62 24.92
N ALA A 6 24.79 -5.75 23.77
CA ALA A 6 24.46 -4.66 22.85
C ALA A 6 23.84 -5.19 21.54
N ARG A 7 22.51 -5.42 21.48
CA ARG A 7 21.71 -5.43 20.22
C ARG A 7 20.18 -5.25 20.43
N THR A 8 19.73 -4.48 21.41
CA THR A 8 18.28 -4.23 21.65
C THR A 8 17.81 -2.81 21.32
N GLY A 9 18.70 -1.92 20.86
CA GLY A 9 18.38 -0.49 20.66
C GLY A 9 18.03 -0.03 19.24
N ASP A 10 18.22 -0.85 18.20
CA ASP A 10 18.15 -0.37 16.80
C ASP A 10 16.92 -0.90 16.02
N SER A 11 16.41 -2.08 16.38
CA SER A 11 15.27 -2.68 15.67
C SER A 11 13.96 -1.93 15.90
N THR A 12 13.77 -1.31 17.06
CA THR A 12 12.49 -0.67 17.43
C THR A 12 12.23 0.61 16.62
N THR A 13 13.27 1.37 16.32
CA THR A 13 13.19 2.67 15.64
C THR A 13 12.76 2.55 14.18
N THR A 14 13.07 1.44 13.50
CA THR A 14 12.68 1.19 12.11
C THR A 14 11.35 0.46 11.98
N VAL A 15 10.97 -0.34 12.98
CA VAL A 15 9.70 -1.08 13.00
C VAL A 15 8.50 -0.15 13.13
N GLU A 16 8.61 0.91 13.93
CA GLU A 16 7.49 1.84 14.17
C GLU A 16 7.04 2.62 12.90
N PRO A 17 7.95 3.18 12.07
CA PRO A 17 7.58 3.74 10.78
C PRO A 17 6.88 2.73 9.85
N ILE A 18 7.38 1.49 9.77
CA ILE A 18 6.82 0.44 8.90
C ILE A 18 5.43 0.00 9.40
N ALA A 19 5.23 -0.05 10.72
CA ALA A 19 3.92 -0.36 11.30
C ALA A 19 2.89 0.74 11.01
N ARG A 20 3.28 2.02 11.10
CA ARG A 20 2.39 3.15 10.73
C ARG A 20 2.05 3.16 9.24
N GLU A 21 3.01 2.82 8.40
CA GLU A 21 2.79 2.61 6.96
C GLU A 21 1.75 1.50 6.73
N CYS A 22 1.93 0.34 7.37
CA CYS A 22 0.98 -0.78 7.32
C CYS A 22 -0.44 -0.36 7.69
N ALA A 23 -0.59 0.41 8.78
CA ALA A 23 -1.89 0.91 9.23
C ALA A 23 -2.56 1.81 8.20
N THR A 24 -1.79 2.73 7.61
CA THR A 24 -2.32 3.64 6.58
C THR A 24 -2.76 2.87 5.33
N PHE A 25 -1.98 1.89 4.90
CA PHE A 25 -2.33 1.07 3.74
C PHE A 25 -3.50 0.12 4.01
N CYS A 26 -3.65 -0.42 5.22
CA CYS A 26 -4.82 -1.20 5.59
C CYS A 26 -6.10 -0.35 5.62
N ARG A 27 -6.03 0.87 6.18
CA ARG A 27 -7.15 1.82 6.10
C ARG A 27 -7.48 2.20 4.66
N TYR A 28 -6.47 2.30 3.81
CA TYR A 28 -6.67 2.54 2.38
C TYR A 28 -7.40 1.38 1.70
N LEU A 29 -6.93 0.14 1.86
CA LEU A 29 -7.44 -1.05 1.18
C LEU A 29 -8.76 -1.57 1.76
N LEU A 30 -8.86 -1.66 3.09
CA LEU A 30 -9.96 -2.33 3.80
C LEU A 30 -10.83 -1.38 4.63
N ASN A 31 -10.46 -0.10 4.76
CA ASN A 31 -11.13 0.86 5.64
C ASN A 31 -11.18 0.40 7.12
N GLN A 32 -10.16 -0.34 7.56
CA GLN A 32 -10.02 -0.89 8.91
C GLN A 32 -8.57 -0.78 9.38
N GLU A 33 -8.37 -0.82 10.70
CA GLU A 33 -7.04 -0.96 11.28
C GLU A 33 -6.49 -2.38 11.04
N PRO A 34 -5.17 -2.54 10.84
CA PRO A 34 -4.57 -3.85 10.68
C PRO A 34 -4.61 -4.61 12.00
N GLU A 35 -4.87 -5.92 11.91
CA GLU A 35 -4.64 -6.80 13.04
C GLU A 35 -3.14 -6.93 13.35
N PRO A 36 -2.77 -7.22 14.62
CA PRO A 36 -1.36 -7.38 15.01
C PRO A 36 -0.61 -8.40 14.14
N TYR A 37 -1.29 -9.47 13.70
CA TYR A 37 -0.73 -10.46 12.78
C TYR A 37 -0.30 -9.84 11.44
N VAL A 38 -1.15 -9.00 10.84
CA VAL A 38 -0.89 -8.34 9.56
C VAL A 38 0.31 -7.42 9.69
N VAL A 39 0.38 -6.62 10.76
CA VAL A 39 1.52 -5.74 11.03
C VAL A 39 2.81 -6.54 11.16
N ALA A 40 2.80 -7.62 11.95
CA ALA A 40 3.97 -8.47 12.15
C ALA A 40 4.46 -9.08 10.82
N LYS A 41 3.55 -9.58 9.98
CA LYS A 41 3.89 -10.13 8.65
C LYS A 41 4.38 -9.06 7.68
N TYR A 42 3.85 -7.85 7.76
CA TYR A 42 4.29 -6.74 6.93
C TYR A 42 5.71 -6.31 7.27
N VAL A 43 6.04 -6.23 8.57
CA VAL A 43 7.39 -5.96 9.07
C VAL A 43 8.36 -7.08 8.68
N ASP A 44 7.99 -8.34 8.88
CA ASP A 44 8.80 -9.50 8.46
C ASP A 44 9.04 -9.51 6.94
N GLY A 45 8.01 -9.20 6.15
CA GLY A 45 8.13 -9.04 4.70
C GLY A 45 9.10 -7.94 4.30
N HIS A 46 9.08 -6.79 4.99
CA HIS A 46 10.05 -5.71 4.77
C HIS A 46 11.48 -6.13 5.08
N ALA A 47 11.70 -6.86 6.18
CA ALA A 47 13.02 -7.35 6.55
C ALA A 47 13.58 -8.34 5.51
N ARG A 48 12.73 -9.22 4.95
CA ARG A 48 13.15 -10.25 3.99
C ARG A 48 13.26 -9.76 2.55
N LEU A 49 12.43 -8.80 2.16
CA LEU A 49 12.31 -8.32 0.78
C LEU A 49 12.85 -6.90 0.59
N GLY A 50 13.52 -6.31 1.59
CA GLY A 50 13.89 -4.89 1.62
C GLY A 50 14.50 -4.36 0.31
N SER A 51 15.47 -5.06 -0.28
CA SER A 51 16.10 -4.66 -1.56
C SER A 51 15.14 -4.75 -2.75
N ARG A 52 14.16 -5.66 -2.73
CA ARG A 52 13.13 -5.80 -3.77
C ARG A 52 12.00 -4.79 -3.60
N LEU A 53 11.74 -4.35 -2.36
CA LEU A 53 10.74 -3.31 -2.07
C LEU A 53 11.27 -1.89 -2.32
N ALA A 54 12.59 -1.71 -2.31
CA ALA A 54 13.22 -0.53 -2.88
C ALA A 54 13.01 -0.53 -4.40
N ALA A 55 12.65 0.63 -4.97
CA ALA A 55 12.56 0.80 -6.42
C ALA A 55 13.69 1.73 -6.87
N GLU A 56 14.35 1.35 -7.95
CA GLU A 56 15.40 2.17 -8.58
C GLU A 56 14.84 3.50 -9.10
N ASP A 57 13.58 3.50 -9.54
CA ASP A 57 12.89 4.68 -10.09
C ASP A 57 12.34 5.66 -9.03
N ASP A 58 12.34 5.29 -7.75
CA ASP A 58 11.98 6.17 -6.62
C ASP A 58 12.96 5.99 -5.45
N PRO A 59 14.23 6.40 -5.62
CA PRO A 59 15.27 6.20 -4.63
C PRO A 59 15.02 7.04 -3.36
N ALA A 60 14.28 8.15 -3.48
CA ALA A 60 13.90 9.02 -2.35
C ALA A 60 12.72 8.48 -1.53
N GLY A 61 11.99 7.49 -2.05
CA GLY A 61 10.82 6.92 -1.37
C GLY A 61 9.65 7.90 -1.20
N TRP A 62 9.61 8.95 -2.03
CA TRP A 62 8.73 10.09 -1.79
C TRP A 62 7.26 9.76 -2.08
N LEU A 63 7.00 8.84 -3.03
CA LEU A 63 5.64 8.35 -3.32
C LEU A 63 5.05 7.63 -2.11
N VAL A 64 5.86 6.81 -1.44
CA VAL A 64 5.48 6.13 -0.20
C VAL A 64 5.26 7.13 0.91
N ALA A 65 6.15 8.11 1.08
CA ALA A 65 6.00 9.16 2.09
C ALA A 65 4.70 9.98 1.87
N LEU A 66 4.36 10.31 0.63
CA LEU A 66 3.13 10.98 0.28
C LEU A 66 1.90 10.11 0.57
N ALA A 67 1.94 8.82 0.21
CA ALA A 67 0.86 7.89 0.48
C ALA A 67 0.61 7.69 1.99
N CYS A 68 1.66 7.73 2.80
CA CYS A 68 1.57 7.61 4.27
C CYS A 68 0.84 8.79 4.95
N ARG A 69 0.60 9.91 4.24
CA ARG A 69 -0.16 11.05 4.80
C ARG A 69 -1.64 10.76 5.02
N GLY A 70 -2.20 9.73 4.39
CA GLY A 70 -3.56 9.29 4.65
C GLY A 70 -4.22 8.54 3.49
N LYS A 71 -5.46 8.08 3.72
CA LYS A 71 -6.22 7.29 2.73
C LYS A 71 -6.41 8.01 1.39
N PHE A 72 -6.64 9.32 1.41
CA PHE A 72 -6.84 10.10 0.20
C PHE A 72 -5.57 10.20 -0.64
N THR A 73 -4.43 10.53 -0.01
CA THR A 73 -3.14 10.63 -0.71
C THR A 73 -2.68 9.25 -1.19
N ALA A 74 -2.89 8.20 -0.40
CA ALA A 74 -2.65 6.82 -0.84
C ALA A 74 -3.44 6.46 -2.11
N ARG A 75 -4.70 6.90 -2.22
CA ARG A 75 -5.53 6.68 -3.42
C ARG A 75 -5.02 7.44 -4.64
N VAL A 76 -4.58 8.68 -4.45
CA VAL A 76 -3.98 9.50 -5.52
C VAL A 76 -2.69 8.85 -6.02
N VAL A 77 -1.79 8.46 -5.11
CA VAL A 77 -0.54 7.77 -5.43
C VAL A 77 -0.81 6.43 -6.11
N ASP A 78 -1.76 5.64 -5.63
CA ASP A 78 -2.12 4.35 -6.27
C ASP A 78 -2.64 4.55 -7.69
N THR A 79 -3.46 5.58 -7.91
CA THR A 79 -3.99 5.89 -9.24
C THR A 79 -2.87 6.28 -10.20
N TYR A 80 -1.96 7.15 -9.78
CA TYR A 80 -0.81 7.56 -10.58
C TYR A 80 0.11 6.38 -10.92
N THR A 81 0.53 5.64 -9.90
CA THR A 81 1.51 4.57 -10.03
C THR A 81 0.97 3.38 -10.82
N ARG A 82 -0.35 3.14 -10.85
CA ARG A 82 -0.96 2.14 -11.75
C ARG A 82 -0.73 2.45 -13.23
N VAL A 83 -0.68 3.71 -13.62
CA VAL A 83 -0.59 4.13 -15.03
C VAL A 83 0.86 4.43 -15.42
N PHE A 84 1.56 5.22 -14.61
CA PHE A 84 2.86 5.80 -14.99
C PHE A 84 4.05 5.08 -14.37
N ARG A 85 3.90 4.47 -13.18
CA ARG A 85 5.00 3.82 -12.44
C ARG A 85 4.61 2.46 -11.86
N PRO A 86 4.26 1.48 -12.71
CA PRO A 86 3.74 0.18 -12.27
C PRO A 86 4.76 -0.61 -11.43
N ALA A 87 6.06 -0.36 -11.62
CA ALA A 87 7.15 -1.00 -10.90
C ALA A 87 7.61 -0.24 -9.63
N SER A 88 6.91 0.84 -9.22
CA SER A 88 7.26 1.66 -8.05
C SER A 88 7.29 0.88 -6.73
N ASN A 89 8.08 1.39 -5.78
CA ASN A 89 8.17 0.88 -4.40
C ASN A 89 6.78 0.79 -3.73
N PHE A 90 5.93 1.79 -3.95
CA PHE A 90 4.57 1.87 -3.44
C PHE A 90 3.74 0.69 -3.94
N ARG A 91 3.75 0.42 -5.24
CA ARG A 91 3.00 -0.70 -5.83
C ARG A 91 3.52 -2.04 -5.32
N ARG A 92 4.83 -2.22 -5.18
CA ARG A 92 5.42 -3.45 -4.61
C ARG A 92 4.98 -3.67 -3.16
N LYS A 93 5.01 -2.61 -2.33
CA LYS A 93 4.55 -2.63 -0.93
C LYS A 93 3.04 -2.94 -0.82
N ILE A 94 2.21 -2.32 -1.67
CA ILE A 94 0.76 -2.62 -1.72
C ILE A 94 0.52 -4.06 -2.14
N THR A 95 1.23 -4.59 -3.14
CA THR A 95 1.12 -5.99 -3.55
C THR A 95 1.49 -6.94 -2.41
N LEU A 96 2.58 -6.66 -1.68
CA LEU A 96 2.94 -7.43 -0.49
C LEU A 96 1.81 -7.42 0.56
N LEU A 97 1.25 -6.24 0.84
CA LEU A 97 0.17 -6.13 1.82
C LEU A 97 -1.09 -6.89 1.37
N ILE A 98 -1.46 -6.80 0.10
CA ILE A 98 -2.59 -7.57 -0.46
C ILE A 98 -2.34 -9.07 -0.27
N ALA A 99 -1.15 -9.57 -0.59
CA ALA A 99 -0.82 -10.99 -0.41
C ALA A 99 -0.91 -11.43 1.07
N ILE A 100 -0.52 -10.56 2.01
CA ILE A 100 -0.69 -10.81 3.44
C ILE A 100 -2.17 -10.85 3.81
N LEU A 101 -2.96 -9.88 3.36
CA LEU A 101 -4.40 -9.80 3.68
C LEU A 101 -5.21 -10.95 3.06
N GLU A 102 -4.83 -11.43 1.89
CA GLU A 102 -5.46 -12.59 1.24
C GLU A 102 -5.18 -13.91 1.99
N THR A 103 -4.06 -13.99 2.69
CA THR A 103 -3.64 -15.17 3.45
C THR A 103 -3.90 -15.07 4.96
N ALA A 104 -4.26 -13.88 5.45
CA ALA A 104 -4.56 -13.63 6.85
C ALA A 104 -5.97 -14.13 7.23
N PRO A 105 -6.13 -14.78 8.40
CA PRO A 105 -7.45 -15.14 8.92
C PRO A 105 -8.34 -13.91 9.14
N GLY A 106 -9.62 -13.97 8.80
CA GLY A 106 -10.60 -12.90 9.07
C GLY A 106 -10.77 -11.87 7.94
N THR A 107 -9.82 -11.78 7.02
CA THR A 107 -9.91 -10.95 5.80
C THR A 107 -10.18 -11.75 4.53
N ASP A 108 -10.02 -13.07 4.58
CA ASP A 108 -10.15 -14.00 3.44
C ASP A 108 -11.56 -14.01 2.82
N ALA A 109 -12.61 -13.92 3.64
CA ALA A 109 -14.00 -13.90 3.17
C ALA A 109 -14.33 -12.67 2.29
N ARG A 110 -13.65 -11.54 2.51
CA ARG A 110 -13.84 -10.32 1.69
C ARG A 110 -13.19 -10.43 0.32
N PHE A 111 -12.08 -11.17 0.20
CA PHE A 111 -11.42 -11.37 -1.09
C PHE A 111 -12.05 -12.52 -1.90
N ARG A 112 -12.68 -13.49 -1.23
CA ARG A 112 -13.31 -14.66 -1.89
C ARG A 112 -14.76 -14.45 -2.34
N SER A 113 -15.46 -13.43 -1.87
CA SER A 113 -16.89 -13.25 -2.14
C SER A 113 -17.16 -12.55 -3.48
N ALA A 114 -17.04 -13.28 -4.59
CA ALA A 114 -17.63 -12.85 -5.86
C ALA A 114 -19.11 -13.30 -5.91
N ALA A 115 -20.03 -12.42 -5.49
CA ALA A 115 -21.45 -12.66 -5.70
C ALA A 115 -21.78 -12.61 -7.21
N PRO A 116 -22.71 -13.43 -7.73
CA PRO A 116 -23.18 -13.29 -9.10
C PRO A 116 -23.85 -11.92 -9.30
N ILE A 117 -23.40 -11.15 -10.28
CA ILE A 117 -23.91 -9.80 -10.60
C ILE A 117 -24.55 -9.82 -11.99
N SER A 118 -25.76 -9.26 -12.12
CA SER A 118 -26.41 -9.10 -13.43
C SER A 118 -25.69 -8.05 -14.29
N PRO A 119 -25.69 -8.16 -15.62
CA PRO A 119 -25.00 -7.20 -16.50
C PRO A 119 -25.44 -5.74 -16.29
N VAL A 120 -26.73 -5.51 -16.00
CA VAL A 120 -27.27 -4.16 -15.72
C VAL A 120 -26.75 -3.63 -14.38
N ALA A 121 -26.74 -4.46 -13.34
CA ALA A 121 -26.18 -4.08 -12.04
C ALA A 121 -24.66 -3.85 -12.11
N PHE A 122 -23.96 -4.57 -12.98
CA PHE A 122 -22.55 -4.33 -13.28
C PHE A 122 -22.36 -2.95 -13.90
N LEU A 123 -23.10 -2.62 -14.97
CA LEU A 123 -22.94 -1.35 -15.68
C LEU A 123 -23.26 -0.14 -14.78
N ALA A 124 -24.38 -0.20 -14.04
CA ALA A 124 -24.78 0.84 -13.09
C ALA A 124 -23.72 1.07 -11.99
N ARG A 125 -22.98 0.02 -11.60
CA ARG A 125 -21.90 0.08 -10.60
C ARG A 125 -20.54 0.46 -11.20
N PHE A 126 -20.33 0.20 -12.48
CA PHE A 126 -19.06 0.40 -13.16
C PHE A 126 -18.88 1.86 -13.59
N VAL A 127 -19.87 2.46 -14.23
CA VAL A 127 -19.81 3.85 -14.73
C VAL A 127 -19.38 4.86 -13.66
N PRO A 128 -20.00 4.93 -12.46
CA PRO A 128 -19.57 5.87 -11.43
C PRO A 128 -18.16 5.57 -10.91
N ARG A 129 -17.75 4.30 -10.88
CA ARG A 129 -16.37 3.91 -10.49
C ARG A 129 -15.35 4.34 -11.54
N ALA A 130 -15.68 4.20 -12.82
CA ALA A 130 -14.85 4.64 -13.94
C ALA A 130 -14.70 6.17 -13.95
N LEU A 131 -15.79 6.92 -13.76
CA LEU A 131 -15.76 8.38 -13.63
C LEU A 131 -14.93 8.83 -12.42
N ALA A 132 -15.14 8.21 -11.26
CA ALA A 132 -14.34 8.50 -10.08
C ALA A 132 -12.86 8.23 -10.34
N PHE A 133 -12.52 7.10 -10.97
CA PHE A 133 -11.14 6.79 -11.35
C PHE A 133 -10.55 7.86 -12.28
N ALA A 134 -11.28 8.27 -13.33
CA ALA A 134 -10.82 9.30 -14.25
C ALA A 134 -10.58 10.64 -13.52
N ALA A 135 -11.46 11.03 -12.60
CA ALA A 135 -11.28 12.23 -11.77
C ALA A 135 -10.05 12.13 -10.85
N TYR A 136 -9.85 10.98 -10.21
CA TYR A 136 -8.65 10.75 -9.39
C TYR A 136 -7.37 10.73 -10.23
N LEU A 137 -7.42 10.19 -11.45
CA LEU A 137 -6.28 10.17 -12.36
C LEU A 137 -5.91 11.58 -12.81
N ALA A 138 -6.89 12.40 -13.19
CA ALA A 138 -6.67 13.81 -13.52
C ALA A 138 -6.04 14.57 -12.34
N LEU A 139 -6.59 14.40 -11.13
CA LEU A 139 -6.03 14.97 -9.91
C LEU A 139 -4.60 14.49 -9.67
N ALA A 140 -4.33 13.19 -9.85
CA ALA A 140 -3.02 12.62 -9.64
C ALA A 140 -1.99 13.16 -10.63
N ILE A 141 -2.35 13.32 -11.91
CA ILE A 141 -1.49 13.94 -12.91
C ILE A 141 -1.15 15.38 -12.52
N ILE A 142 -2.14 16.16 -12.05
CA ILE A 142 -1.92 17.55 -11.63
C ILE A 142 -1.00 17.64 -10.40
N VAL A 143 -1.18 16.75 -9.43
CA VAL A 143 -0.45 16.80 -8.15
C VAL A 143 0.94 16.18 -8.24
N ILE A 144 1.06 15.03 -8.92
CA ILE A 144 2.30 14.23 -8.96
C ILE A 144 3.09 14.50 -10.25
N GLY A 145 2.42 14.65 -11.39
CA GLY A 145 3.07 14.81 -12.70
C GLY A 145 4.18 15.88 -12.74
N PRO A 146 4.00 17.08 -12.16
CA PRO A 146 5.05 18.10 -12.15
C PRO A 146 6.34 17.68 -11.44
N PHE A 147 6.25 16.84 -10.40
CA PHE A 147 7.41 16.34 -9.66
C PHE A 147 8.05 15.12 -10.30
N ASP A 148 7.35 14.47 -11.22
CA ASP A 148 7.80 13.24 -11.87
C ASP A 148 8.62 13.49 -13.14
N ILE A 149 8.35 14.62 -13.79
CA ILE A 149 9.00 15.06 -15.03
C ILE A 149 10.20 15.99 -14.73
N ALA A 150 10.26 16.54 -13.52
CA ALA A 150 11.35 17.39 -13.04
C ALA A 150 12.54 16.56 -12.54
#